data_AF-A0A3B1IT01-F1
#
_entry.id   AF-A0A3B1IT01-F1
#
_cell.length_a   1.000
_cell.length_b   1.000
_cell.length_c   1.000
_cell.angle_alpha   90.00
_cell.angle_beta   90.00
_cell.angle_gamma   90.00
#
_symmetry.space_group_name_H-M   'P 1'
#
loop_
_entity.id
_entity.type
_entity.pdbx_description
1 polymer ?
#
loop_
_entity_poly.entity_id
_entity_poly.type
_entity_poly.pdbx_seq_one_letter_code
_entity_poly.pdbx_strand_id
1 'polypeptide(L)'
;MLNGGREGLFELGRQFQQEGDSQAALHCFLSCLLGLTHVQSFNSLPNCLHQIAELFIDEKNEKALKFIQAEKMFYEVALIELTALQGSTSLEDGSLGSPGWLSQEELSEQASQAQDLERLAQLCIMSKPHLALEYSGKATKIHQRAFGNDHPITARSLELLATVYAEIGKTEYSSLGQCVSALSKRFSAAESYSNTLNGFTHSHKDRHTELRHRKEPHPSTDTPKP
;
A
#
# COMPACT_ATOMS: atom_id res chain seq x y z
N MET A 1 -5.25 18.60 -16.13
CA MET A 1 -4.00 19.02 -15.47
C MET A 1 -3.99 18.41 -14.06
N LEU A 2 -3.38 17.24 -13.87
CA LEU A 2 -3.18 16.68 -12.53
C LEU A 2 -1.93 17.35 -11.94
N ASN A 3 -2.14 18.48 -11.27
CA ASN A 3 -1.08 19.32 -10.70
C ASN A 3 -0.70 18.93 -9.26
N GLY A 4 -1.22 17.81 -8.74
CA GLY A 4 -0.77 17.22 -7.49
C GLY A 4 0.09 16.01 -7.81
N GLY A 5 1.26 15.87 -7.19
CA GLY A 5 2.12 14.70 -7.34
C GLY A 5 1.46 13.40 -6.87
N ARG A 6 2.22 12.47 -6.28
CA ARG A 6 1.67 11.18 -5.81
C ARG A 6 0.46 11.33 -4.88
N GLU A 7 0.43 12.38 -4.06
CA GLU A 7 -0.70 12.69 -3.17
C GLU A 7 -1.98 13.05 -3.92
N GLY A 8 -1.88 13.86 -4.98
CA GLY A 8 -3.05 14.22 -5.79
C GLY A 8 -3.61 13.02 -6.54
N LEU A 9 -2.72 12.12 -6.97
CA LEU A 9 -3.09 10.90 -7.66
C LEU A 9 -3.70 9.85 -6.69
N PHE A 10 -3.23 9.82 -5.44
CA PHE A 10 -3.83 9.02 -4.37
C PHE A 10 -5.25 9.52 -4.03
N GLU A 11 -5.46 10.83 -3.91
CA GLU A 11 -6.79 11.38 -3.64
C GLU A 11 -7.77 11.12 -4.80
N LEU A 12 -7.29 11.18 -6.04
CA LEU A 12 -8.09 10.80 -7.22
C LEU A 12 -8.51 9.32 -7.16
N GLY A 13 -7.60 8.43 -6.77
CA GLY A 13 -7.93 7.02 -6.58
C GLY A 13 -9.02 6.80 -5.53
N ARG A 14 -8.99 7.56 -4.43
CA ARG A 14 -10.06 7.53 -3.41
C ARG A 14 -11.41 8.01 -3.93
N GLN A 15 -11.43 9.02 -4.79
CA GLN A 15 -12.67 9.51 -5.42
C GLN A 15 -13.31 8.41 -6.28
N PHE A 16 -12.52 7.77 -7.15
CA PHE A 16 -13.03 6.64 -7.95
C PHE A 16 -13.52 5.47 -7.09
N GLN A 17 -12.85 5.20 -5.97
CA GLN A 17 -13.30 4.16 -5.04
C GLN A 17 -14.67 4.50 -4.41
N GLN A 18 -14.92 5.76 -4.07
CA GLN A 18 -16.23 6.23 -3.55
C GLN A 18 -17.33 6.18 -4.62
N GLU A 19 -16.96 6.39 -5.88
CA GLU A 19 -17.86 6.27 -7.04
C GLU A 19 -18.16 4.81 -7.42
N GLY A 20 -17.44 3.86 -6.82
CA GLY A 20 -17.59 2.41 -7.06
C GLY A 20 -16.77 1.88 -8.24
N ASP A 21 -15.90 2.69 -8.84
CA ASP A 21 -14.97 2.24 -9.88
C ASP A 21 -13.66 1.73 -9.25
N SER A 22 -13.73 0.50 -8.75
CA SER A 22 -12.59 -0.18 -8.13
C SER A 22 -11.40 -0.36 -9.07
N GLN A 23 -11.62 -0.49 -10.38
CA GLN A 23 -10.53 -0.68 -11.34
C GLN A 23 -9.77 0.65 -11.54
N ALA A 24 -10.49 1.77 -11.66
CA ALA A 24 -9.87 3.08 -11.87
C ALA A 24 -9.15 3.54 -10.60
N ALA A 25 -9.74 3.26 -9.44
CA ALA A 25 -9.11 3.43 -8.13
C ALA A 25 -7.80 2.64 -8.04
N LEU A 26 -7.84 1.34 -8.34
CA LEU A 26 -6.65 0.47 -8.32
C LEU A 26 -5.56 0.97 -9.26
N HIS A 27 -5.93 1.42 -10.47
CA HIS A 27 -4.98 1.98 -11.43
C HIS A 27 -4.30 3.24 -10.91
N CYS A 28 -5.06 4.14 -10.28
CA CYS A 28 -4.51 5.34 -9.64
C CYS A 28 -3.55 4.93 -8.52
N PHE A 29 -3.97 4.10 -7.57
CA PHE A 29 -3.12 3.71 -6.45
C PHE A 29 -1.83 3.02 -6.89
N LEU A 30 -1.87 2.09 -7.85
CA LEU A 30 -0.66 1.45 -8.38
C LEU A 30 0.24 2.47 -9.10
N SER A 31 -0.35 3.47 -9.76
CA SER A 31 0.42 4.54 -10.41
C SER A 31 1.12 5.46 -9.41
N CYS A 32 0.61 5.62 -8.17
CA CYS A 32 1.31 6.33 -7.10
C CYS A 32 2.66 5.68 -6.75
N LEU A 33 2.80 4.37 -6.95
CA LEU A 33 3.99 3.59 -6.60
C LEU A 33 5.02 3.52 -7.75
N LEU A 34 4.61 3.81 -8.99
CA LEU A 34 5.53 3.82 -10.13
C LEU A 34 6.64 4.86 -9.94
N GLY A 35 7.88 4.46 -10.18
CA GLY A 35 9.06 5.32 -10.01
C GLY A 35 9.30 5.81 -8.57
N LEU A 36 8.72 5.18 -7.54
CA LEU A 36 8.98 5.56 -6.15
C LEU A 36 10.41 5.16 -5.78
N THR A 37 11.28 6.14 -5.57
CA THR A 37 12.68 5.94 -5.16
C THR A 37 12.92 6.29 -3.70
N HIS A 38 12.12 7.20 -3.14
CA HIS A 38 12.28 7.68 -1.77
C HIS A 38 10.95 7.68 -1.04
N VAL A 39 10.88 6.96 0.09
CA VAL A 39 9.66 6.75 0.86
C VAL A 39 9.10 8.09 1.41
N GLN A 40 9.97 9.02 1.81
CA GLN A 40 9.55 10.34 2.32
C GLN A 40 8.90 11.25 1.26
N SER A 41 8.96 10.88 -0.03
CA SER A 41 8.32 11.65 -1.10
C SER A 41 6.81 11.40 -1.21
N PHE A 42 6.28 10.45 -0.43
CA PHE A 42 4.88 10.07 -0.44
C PHE A 42 4.39 9.78 0.98
N ASN A 43 3.72 10.75 1.60
CA ASN A 43 3.26 10.66 2.99
C ASN A 43 2.12 9.65 3.13
N SER A 44 1.26 9.56 2.12
CA SER A 44 0.15 8.61 2.10
C SER A 44 0.57 7.20 1.66
N LEU A 45 1.86 6.88 1.58
CA LEU A 45 2.35 5.57 1.16
C LEU A 45 1.72 4.39 1.92
N PRO A 46 1.74 4.32 3.28
CA PRO A 46 1.15 3.19 3.99
C PRO A 46 -0.34 3.02 3.67
N ASN A 47 -1.10 4.12 3.65
CA ASN A 47 -2.52 4.09 3.27
C ASN A 47 -2.70 3.64 1.81
N CYS A 48 -1.85 4.08 0.89
CA CYS A 48 -1.90 3.65 -0.50
C CYS A 48 -1.64 2.16 -0.67
N LEU A 49 -0.67 1.61 0.07
CA LEU A 49 -0.39 0.18 0.09
C LEU A 49 -1.60 -0.59 0.65
N HIS A 50 -2.21 -0.08 1.71
CA HIS A 50 -3.41 -0.66 2.31
C HIS A 50 -4.59 -0.72 1.33
N GLN A 51 -4.92 0.40 0.68
CA GLN A 51 -6.04 0.45 -0.28
C GLN A 51 -5.84 -0.53 -1.45
N ILE A 52 -4.61 -0.67 -1.93
CA ILE A 52 -4.29 -1.65 -2.99
C ILE A 52 -4.50 -3.08 -2.49
N ALA A 53 -4.08 -3.36 -1.25
CA ALA A 53 -4.28 -4.67 -0.65
C ALA A 53 -5.76 -5.02 -0.52
N GLU A 54 -6.60 -4.10 -0.02
CA GLU A 54 -8.05 -4.31 0.09
C GLU A 54 -8.68 -4.65 -1.27
N LEU A 55 -8.38 -3.86 -2.30
CA LEU A 55 -8.89 -4.10 -3.65
C LEU A 55 -8.43 -5.46 -4.20
N PHE A 56 -7.21 -5.89 -3.90
CA PHE A 56 -6.73 -7.22 -4.29
C PHE A 56 -7.33 -8.36 -3.45
N ILE A 57 -7.70 -8.13 -2.19
CA ILE A 57 -8.43 -9.11 -1.37
C ILE A 57 -9.81 -9.36 -1.99
N ASP A 58 -10.50 -8.29 -2.39
CA ASP A 58 -11.81 -8.39 -3.05
C ASP A 58 -11.72 -9.18 -4.37
N GLU A 59 -10.62 -9.00 -5.12
CA GLU A 59 -10.32 -9.77 -6.34
C GLU A 59 -9.78 -11.20 -6.07
N LYS A 60 -9.64 -11.62 -4.81
CA LYS A 60 -8.98 -12.90 -4.41
C LYS A 60 -7.59 -13.07 -5.01
N ASN A 61 -6.86 -11.97 -5.11
CA ASN A 61 -5.54 -11.91 -5.72
C ASN A 61 -4.45 -12.10 -4.66
N GLU A 62 -3.57 -13.08 -4.87
CA GLU A 62 -2.48 -13.41 -3.94
C GLU A 62 -1.49 -12.26 -3.71
N LYS A 63 -1.49 -11.26 -4.62
CA LYS A 63 -0.67 -10.04 -4.47
C LYS A 63 -1.07 -9.19 -3.26
N ALA A 64 -2.28 -9.32 -2.74
CA ALA A 64 -2.73 -8.60 -1.55
C ALA A 64 -1.74 -8.74 -0.38
N LEU A 65 -1.27 -9.97 -0.14
CA LEU A 65 -0.31 -10.26 0.93
C LEU A 65 0.96 -9.42 0.81
N LYS A 66 1.43 -9.19 -0.42
CA LYS A 66 2.65 -8.42 -0.68
C LYS A 66 2.50 -6.95 -0.32
N PHE A 67 1.33 -6.37 -0.59
CA PHE A 67 1.05 -4.98 -0.23
C PHE A 67 0.92 -4.79 1.29
N ILE A 68 0.27 -5.73 1.98
CA ILE A 68 0.24 -5.74 3.46
C ILE A 68 1.65 -5.90 4.05
N GLN A 69 2.49 -6.75 3.46
CA GLN A 69 3.88 -6.90 3.90
C GLN A 69 4.67 -5.60 3.70
N ALA A 70 4.52 -4.93 2.57
CA ALA A 70 5.16 -3.64 2.31
C ALA A 70 4.68 -2.55 3.28
N GLU A 71 3.37 -2.52 3.59
CA GLU A 71 2.81 -1.61 4.59
C GLU A 71 3.42 -1.88 5.98
N LYS A 72 3.47 -3.15 6.41
CA LYS A 72 4.11 -3.54 7.68
C LYS A 72 5.57 -3.10 7.73
N MET A 73 6.31 -3.29 6.64
CA MET A 73 7.71 -2.89 6.55
C MET A 73 7.90 -1.39 6.72
N PHE A 74 7.03 -0.57 6.13
CA PHE A 74 7.08 0.88 6.28
C PHE A 74 7.10 1.27 7.77
N TYR A 75 6.22 0.66 8.56
CA TYR A 75 6.17 0.91 10.01
C TYR A 75 7.37 0.31 10.76
N GLU A 76 7.86 -0.88 10.39
CA GLU A 76 9.06 -1.45 11.01
C GLU A 76 10.30 -0.57 10.79
N VAL A 77 10.47 -0.02 9.58
CA VAL A 77 11.58 0.92 9.28
C VAL A 77 11.40 2.23 10.08
N ALA A 78 10.20 2.79 10.11
CA ALA A 78 9.92 4.00 10.90
C ALA A 78 10.21 3.79 12.39
N LEU A 79 9.89 2.61 12.94
CA LEU A 79 10.20 2.25 14.32
C LEU A 79 11.72 2.17 14.57
N ILE A 80 12.49 1.60 13.64
CA ILE A 80 13.95 1.55 13.73
C ILE A 80 14.53 2.97 13.75
N GLU A 81 14.08 3.84 12.84
CA GLU A 81 14.52 5.24 12.77
C GLU A 81 14.22 5.99 14.08
N LEU A 82 13.00 5.83 14.62
CA LEU A 82 12.62 6.43 15.91
C LEU A 82 13.45 5.89 17.08
N THR A 83 13.74 4.59 17.09
CA THR A 83 14.56 3.96 18.14
C THR A 83 16.01 4.43 18.06
N ALA A 84 16.56 4.60 16.86
CA ALA A 84 17.91 5.14 16.66
C ALA A 84 18.02 6.59 17.17
N LEU A 85 16.98 7.41 17.01
CA LEU A 85 16.90 8.76 17.57
C LEU A 85 16.75 8.77 19.10
N GLN A 86 16.17 7.73 19.70
CA GLN A 86 16.10 7.58 21.16
C GLN A 86 17.43 7.10 21.75
N GLY A 87 18.18 6.27 21.04
CA GLY A 87 19.53 5.82 21.43
C GLY A 87 20.55 6.96 21.54
N SER A 88 20.35 8.08 20.84
CA SER A 88 21.15 9.30 21.02
C SER A 88 20.73 10.17 22.22
N THR A 89 19.62 9.82 22.90
CA THR A 89 19.03 10.63 23.99
C THR A 89 18.92 9.89 25.32
N SER A 90 19.42 8.65 25.46
CA SER A 90 19.38 7.93 26.74
C SER A 90 20.54 6.94 26.90
N LEU A 91 21.65 7.45 27.43
CA LEU A 91 22.22 6.77 28.60
C LEU A 91 21.25 7.04 29.75
N GLU A 92 21.09 6.07 30.66
CA GLU A 92 20.37 6.12 31.94
C GLU A 92 19.03 5.34 31.97
N ASP A 93 19.19 4.05 32.31
CA ASP A 93 18.53 3.29 33.38
C ASP A 93 17.00 3.18 33.48
N GLY A 94 16.53 1.97 33.76
CA GLY A 94 15.12 1.69 34.02
C GLY A 94 14.69 0.24 33.85
N SER A 95 15.27 -0.65 34.65
CA SER A 95 14.70 -1.93 35.07
C SER A 95 13.16 -1.99 34.98
N LEU A 96 12.60 -2.98 34.25
CA LEU A 96 11.46 -3.82 34.65
C LEU A 96 11.05 -4.81 33.54
N GLY A 97 11.18 -6.10 33.84
CA GLY A 97 10.51 -7.19 33.14
C GLY A 97 11.47 -8.21 32.53
N SER A 98 11.96 -9.16 33.33
CA SER A 98 12.64 -10.36 32.80
C SER A 98 11.72 -11.16 31.88
N PRO A 99 12.15 -11.49 30.65
CA PRO A 99 11.92 -12.81 30.08
C PRO A 99 13.19 -13.62 30.31
N GLY A 100 13.06 -14.77 30.98
CA GLY A 100 14.14 -15.65 31.46
C GLY A 100 15.50 -15.49 30.78
N TRP A 101 16.51 -15.13 31.56
CA TRP A 101 17.89 -15.14 31.12
C TRP A 101 18.24 -16.57 30.69
N LEU A 102 18.38 -16.76 29.38
CA LEU A 102 19.01 -17.93 28.80
C LEU A 102 20.46 -17.96 29.30
N SER A 103 20.96 -19.15 29.59
CA SER A 103 22.34 -19.36 30.01
C SER A 103 23.30 -18.84 28.92
N GLN A 104 24.51 -18.43 29.30
CA GLN A 104 25.55 -17.98 28.35
C GLN A 104 25.77 -18.99 27.20
N GLU A 105 25.71 -20.29 27.51
CA GLU A 105 25.73 -21.39 26.53
C GLU A 105 24.55 -21.33 25.54
N GLU A 106 23.32 -21.13 26.03
CA GLU A 106 22.10 -21.09 25.21
C GLU A 106 22.07 -19.87 24.29
N LEU A 107 22.60 -18.72 24.75
CA LEU A 107 22.78 -17.54 23.91
C LEU A 107 23.82 -17.76 22.81
N SER A 108 24.91 -18.47 23.12
CA SER A 108 25.94 -18.84 22.15
C SER A 108 25.41 -19.83 21.10
N GLU A 109 24.61 -20.81 21.50
CA GLU A 109 23.99 -21.78 20.60
C GLU A 109 22.90 -21.15 19.72
N GLN A 110 22.13 -20.21 20.26
CA GLN A 110 21.22 -19.40 19.45
C GLN A 110 21.98 -18.52 18.45
N ALA A 111 23.10 -17.92 18.85
CA ALA A 111 23.92 -17.14 17.94
C ALA A 111 24.52 -17.99 16.80
N SER A 112 24.91 -19.24 17.05
CA SER A 112 25.35 -20.15 15.97
C SER A 112 24.20 -20.54 15.04
N GLN A 113 23.01 -20.82 15.60
CA GLN A 113 21.79 -21.06 14.82
C GLN A 113 21.43 -19.86 13.93
N ALA A 114 21.65 -18.63 14.40
CA ALA A 114 21.43 -17.43 13.61
C ALA A 114 22.35 -17.35 12.39
N GLN A 115 23.61 -17.80 12.48
CA GLN A 115 24.51 -17.88 11.32
C GLN A 115 24.04 -18.91 10.28
N ASP A 116 23.45 -20.03 10.71
CA ASP A 116 22.84 -21.00 9.79
C ASP A 116 21.65 -20.37 9.04
N LEU A 117 20.81 -19.61 9.75
CA LEU A 117 19.69 -18.86 9.16
C LEU A 117 20.19 -17.81 8.15
N GLU A 118 21.27 -17.09 8.43
CA GLU A 118 21.86 -16.15 7.47
C GLU A 118 22.33 -16.84 6.19
N ARG A 119 22.98 -18.01 6.31
CA ARG A 119 23.37 -18.81 5.15
C ARG A 119 22.17 -19.27 4.34
N LEU A 120 21.11 -19.74 4.99
CA LEU A 120 19.87 -20.11 4.32
C LEU A 120 19.23 -18.92 3.61
N ALA A 121 19.24 -17.74 4.23
CA ALA A 121 18.74 -16.51 3.62
C ALA A 121 19.50 -16.18 2.32
N GLN A 122 20.83 -16.23 2.35
CA GLN A 122 21.68 -15.96 1.18
C GLN A 122 21.40 -16.93 0.02
N LEU A 123 21.20 -18.23 0.31
CA LEU A 123 20.84 -19.22 -0.71
C LEU A 123 19.44 -18.97 -1.31
N CYS A 124 18.53 -18.43 -0.50
CA CYS A 124 17.15 -18.18 -0.92
C CYS A 124 16.96 -16.84 -1.64
N ILE A 125 17.87 -15.87 -1.52
CA ILE A 125 17.71 -14.50 -2.04
C ILE A 125 17.23 -14.46 -3.49
N MET A 126 17.83 -15.28 -4.36
CA MET A 126 17.54 -15.23 -5.80
C MET A 126 16.36 -16.12 -6.22
N SER A 127 15.99 -17.11 -5.41
CA SER A 127 15.00 -18.14 -5.79
C SER A 127 13.68 -18.01 -5.03
N LYS A 128 13.75 -17.70 -3.74
CA LYS A 128 12.63 -17.62 -2.80
C LYS A 128 12.83 -16.41 -1.88
N PRO A 129 12.66 -15.19 -2.41
CA PRO A 129 13.01 -13.98 -1.67
C PRO A 129 12.17 -13.79 -0.40
N HIS A 130 10.92 -14.26 -0.37
CA HIS A 130 10.10 -14.29 0.87
C HIS A 130 10.67 -15.20 1.97
N LEU A 131 11.26 -16.32 1.58
CA LEU A 131 11.88 -17.25 2.55
C LEU A 131 13.22 -16.68 3.03
N ALA A 132 13.97 -16.02 2.15
CA ALA A 132 15.16 -15.26 2.53
C ALA A 132 14.85 -14.17 3.56
N LEU A 133 13.70 -13.51 3.42
CA LEU A 133 13.23 -12.51 4.36
C LEU A 133 12.93 -13.11 5.74
N GLU A 134 12.25 -14.26 5.77
CA GLU A 134 11.95 -14.94 7.02
C GLU A 134 13.24 -15.35 7.77
N TYR A 135 14.19 -15.94 7.06
CA TYR A 135 15.45 -16.39 7.66
C TYR A 135 16.34 -15.23 8.13
N SER A 136 16.52 -14.19 7.31
CA SER A 136 17.30 -13.00 7.69
C SER A 136 16.66 -12.24 8.86
N GLY A 137 15.33 -12.14 8.90
CA GLY A 137 14.61 -11.54 10.02
C GLY A 137 14.76 -12.33 11.33
N LYS A 138 14.70 -13.66 11.28
CA LYS A 138 14.93 -14.53 12.45
C LYS A 138 16.37 -14.40 12.96
N ALA A 139 17.35 -14.45 12.07
CA ALA A 139 18.76 -14.29 12.43
C ALA A 139 19.02 -12.94 13.12
N THR A 140 18.49 -11.86 12.55
CA THR A 140 18.61 -10.50 13.11
C THR A 140 18.05 -10.42 14.52
N LYS A 141 16.86 -10.98 14.77
CA LYS A 141 16.25 -10.98 16.11
C LYS A 141 17.09 -11.73 17.15
N ILE A 142 17.70 -12.84 16.76
CA ILE A 142 18.56 -13.62 17.65
C ILE A 142 19.83 -12.83 17.97
N HIS A 143 20.49 -12.25 16.97
CA HIS A 143 21.70 -11.46 17.19
C HIS A 143 21.43 -10.17 17.99
N GLN A 144 20.30 -9.50 17.78
CA GLN A 144 19.87 -8.37 18.62
C GLN A 144 19.72 -8.78 20.09
N ARG A 145 19.13 -9.95 20.36
CA ARG A 145 18.97 -10.45 21.73
C ARG A 145 20.30 -10.87 22.36
N ALA A 146 21.18 -11.51 21.59
CA ALA A 146 22.44 -12.04 22.08
C ALA A 146 23.50 -10.95 22.29
N PHE A 147 23.55 -9.95 21.40
CA PHE A 147 24.66 -9.00 21.34
C PHE A 147 24.24 -7.53 21.44
N GLY A 148 22.95 -7.22 21.37
CA GLY A 148 22.46 -5.84 21.24
C GLY A 148 22.55 -5.29 19.82
N ASN A 149 22.06 -4.07 19.62
CA ASN A 149 21.94 -3.44 18.30
C ASN A 149 23.28 -2.92 17.74
N ASP A 150 24.19 -2.46 18.61
CA ASP A 150 25.46 -1.82 18.19
C ASP A 150 26.59 -2.81 17.90
N HIS A 151 26.33 -4.11 18.07
CA HIS A 151 27.34 -5.14 17.86
C HIS A 151 27.58 -5.39 16.36
N PRO A 152 28.83 -5.57 15.90
CA PRO A 152 29.15 -5.78 14.49
C PRO A 152 28.46 -7.00 13.86
N ILE A 153 28.18 -8.05 14.65
CA ILE A 153 27.41 -9.22 14.18
C ILE A 153 25.96 -8.82 13.87
N THR A 154 25.31 -8.06 14.75
CA THR A 154 23.95 -7.57 14.54
C THR A 154 23.87 -6.62 13.36
N ALA A 155 24.87 -5.74 13.20
CA ALA A 155 24.97 -4.84 12.05
C ALA A 155 25.05 -5.62 10.73
N ARG A 156 25.84 -6.71 10.68
CA ARG A 156 25.91 -7.59 9.50
C ARG A 156 24.57 -8.25 9.19
N SER A 157 23.83 -8.71 10.20
CA SER A 157 22.50 -9.31 9.99
C SER A 157 21.50 -8.30 9.44
N LEU A 158 21.54 -7.07 9.96
CA LEU A 158 20.74 -5.96 9.46
C LEU A 158 21.09 -5.62 8.01
N GLU A 159 22.37 -5.66 7.63
CA GLU A 159 22.82 -5.48 6.25
C GLU A 159 22.30 -6.59 5.32
N LEU A 160 22.33 -7.85 5.78
CA LEU A 160 21.76 -8.97 5.04
C LEU A 160 20.25 -8.79 4.84
N LEU A 161 19.53 -8.41 5.91
CA LEU A 161 18.10 -8.14 5.85
C LEU A 161 17.80 -7.00 4.85
N ALA A 162 18.58 -5.92 4.87
CA ALA A 162 18.47 -4.83 3.90
C ALA A 162 18.71 -5.30 2.45
N THR A 163 19.69 -6.17 2.24
CA THR A 163 19.99 -6.76 0.92
C THR A 163 18.82 -7.60 0.40
N VAL A 164 18.26 -8.46 1.27
CA VAL A 164 17.07 -9.26 0.94
C VAL A 164 15.91 -8.35 0.53
N TYR A 165 15.69 -7.26 1.26
CA TYR A 165 14.66 -6.30 0.92
C TYR A 165 14.90 -5.57 -0.39
N ALA A 166 16.14 -5.19 -0.71
CA ALA A 166 16.47 -4.57 -1.98
C ALA A 166 16.16 -5.51 -3.16
N GLU A 167 16.49 -6.81 -3.02
CA GLU A 167 16.19 -7.81 -4.05
C GLU A 167 14.69 -8.07 -4.21
N ILE A 168 13.93 -8.13 -3.10
CA ILE A 168 12.46 -8.17 -3.16
C ILE A 168 11.94 -6.94 -3.91
N GLY A 169 12.35 -5.74 -3.49
CA GLY A 169 11.88 -4.48 -4.10
C GLY A 169 12.13 -4.43 -5.61
N LYS A 170 13.28 -4.91 -6.08
CA LYS A 170 13.63 -4.94 -7.51
C LYS A 170 12.71 -5.85 -8.33
N THR A 171 12.42 -7.05 -7.83
CA THR A 171 11.51 -7.99 -8.49
C THR A 171 10.08 -7.46 -8.51
N GLU A 172 9.64 -6.86 -7.40
CA GLU A 172 8.29 -6.32 -7.26
C GLU A 172 8.07 -5.05 -8.08
N TYR A 173 9.06 -4.15 -8.16
CA TYR A 173 8.99 -2.96 -9.01
C TYR A 173 8.79 -3.31 -10.49
N SER A 174 9.50 -4.34 -10.96
CA SER A 174 9.38 -4.82 -12.33
C SER A 174 8.00 -5.43 -12.60
N SER A 175 7.45 -6.17 -11.64
CA SER A 175 6.13 -6.78 -11.75
C SER A 175 5.01 -5.73 -11.70
N LEU A 176 5.18 -4.68 -10.90
CA LEU A 176 4.25 -3.56 -10.77
C LEU A 176 4.12 -2.78 -12.08
N GLY A 177 5.24 -2.49 -12.76
CA GLY A 177 5.24 -1.81 -14.06
C GLY A 177 4.44 -2.57 -15.13
N GLN A 178 4.55 -3.90 -15.14
CA GLN A 178 3.75 -4.77 -16.01
C GLN A 178 2.26 -4.74 -15.64
N CYS A 179 1.94 -4.73 -14.35
CA CYS A 179 0.56 -4.67 -13.86
C CYS A 179 -0.14 -3.37 -14.27
N VAL A 180 0.50 -2.22 -14.04
CA VAL A 180 -0.05 -0.92 -14.44
C VAL A 180 -0.21 -0.86 -15.96
N SER A 181 0.79 -1.33 -16.72
CA SER A 181 0.70 -1.38 -18.18
C SER A 181 -0.44 -2.27 -18.68
N ALA A 182 -0.68 -3.42 -18.04
CA ALA A 182 -1.77 -4.31 -18.38
C ALA A 182 -3.14 -3.68 -18.05
N LEU A 183 -3.26 -3.03 -16.89
CA LEU A 183 -4.47 -2.30 -16.51
C LEU A 183 -4.74 -1.14 -17.49
N SER A 184 -3.75 -0.31 -17.81
CA SER A 184 -3.90 0.78 -18.79
C SER A 184 -4.42 0.30 -20.15
N LYS A 185 -3.93 -0.86 -20.62
CA LYS A 185 -4.42 -1.47 -21.88
C LYS A 185 -5.87 -1.92 -21.78
N ARG A 186 -6.29 -2.51 -20.65
CA ARG A 186 -7.69 -2.89 -20.42
C ARG A 186 -8.60 -1.66 -20.39
N PHE A 187 -8.16 -0.58 -19.75
CA PHE A 187 -8.87 0.70 -19.73
C PHE A 187 -9.06 1.27 -21.14
N SER A 188 -7.97 1.35 -21.90
CA SER A 188 -8.02 1.86 -23.29
C SER A 188 -8.92 1.01 -24.19
N ALA A 189 -8.91 -0.32 -24.00
CA ALA A 189 -9.80 -1.22 -24.73
C ALA A 189 -11.27 -1.02 -24.33
N ALA A 190 -11.56 -0.86 -23.03
CA ALA A 190 -12.92 -0.66 -22.53
C ALA A 190 -13.55 0.66 -23.03
N GLU A 191 -12.78 1.75 -23.15
CA GLU A 191 -13.24 3.00 -23.78
C GLU A 191 -13.53 2.83 -25.28
N SER A 192 -12.76 2.00 -25.98
CA SER A 192 -13.03 1.71 -27.39
C SER A 192 -14.31 0.89 -27.59
N TYR A 193 -14.69 0.05 -26.63
CA TYR A 193 -15.97 -0.66 -26.65
C TYR A 193 -17.15 0.24 -26.25
N SER A 194 -17.02 1.12 -25.24
CA SER A 194 -18.10 2.04 -24.84
C SER A 194 -18.44 3.07 -25.92
N ASN A 195 -17.45 3.52 -26.71
CA ASN A 195 -17.69 4.39 -27.87
C ASN A 195 -18.48 3.72 -29.00
N THR A 196 -18.52 2.38 -29.09
CA THR A 196 -19.36 1.67 -30.08
C THR A 196 -20.80 1.45 -29.62
N LEU A 197 -21.06 1.45 -28.30
CA LEU A 197 -22.43 1.38 -27.76
C LEU A 197 -23.08 2.77 -27.60
N ASN A 198 -22.30 3.84 -27.44
CA ASN A 198 -22.83 5.20 -27.37
C ASN A 198 -23.21 5.81 -28.73
N GLY A 199 -23.03 5.08 -29.83
CA GLY A 199 -23.53 5.44 -31.16
C GLY A 199 -25.05 5.24 -31.35
N PHE A 200 -25.75 4.60 -30.41
CA PHE A 200 -27.19 4.26 -30.55
C PHE A 200 -28.14 4.98 -29.59
N THR A 201 -27.67 5.90 -28.74
CA THR A 201 -28.53 6.59 -27.76
C THR A 201 -28.74 8.09 -28.02
N HIS A 202 -28.32 8.60 -29.18
CA HIS A 202 -28.66 9.97 -29.60
C HIS A 202 -29.80 9.99 -30.62
N SER A 203 -30.98 9.55 -30.19
CA SER A 203 -32.22 9.98 -30.82
C SER A 203 -33.32 10.07 -29.78
N HIS A 204 -33.92 11.25 -29.73
CA HIS A 204 -35.20 11.55 -29.11
C HIS A 204 -35.21 11.85 -27.60
N LYS A 205 -34.92 13.12 -27.26
CA LYS A 205 -35.76 13.89 -26.32
C LYS A 205 -35.49 15.38 -26.45
N ASP A 206 -36.03 15.95 -27.51
CA ASP A 206 -36.30 17.38 -27.59
C ASP A 206 -37.82 17.56 -27.71
N ARG A 207 -38.49 17.76 -26.57
CA ARG A 207 -39.85 18.31 -26.53
C ARG A 207 -39.98 19.22 -25.31
N HIS A 208 -39.76 20.48 -25.62
CA HIS A 208 -40.21 21.68 -24.93
C HIS A 208 -41.66 21.54 -24.39
N THR A 209 -41.85 22.06 -23.17
CA THR A 209 -43.06 22.72 -22.61
C THR A 209 -44.42 22.03 -22.74
N GLU A 210 -45.07 21.74 -21.61
CA GLU A 210 -46.26 22.51 -21.18
C GLU A 210 -46.71 22.14 -19.75
N LEU A 211 -46.90 23.20 -18.96
CA LEU A 211 -47.45 23.18 -17.61
C LEU A 211 -48.90 22.70 -17.65
N ARG A 212 -49.23 21.73 -16.80
CA ARG A 212 -50.60 21.31 -16.55
C ARG A 212 -51.37 22.45 -15.89
N HIS A 213 -52.46 22.90 -16.50
CA HIS A 213 -53.70 23.23 -15.77
C HIS A 213 -54.90 23.19 -16.71
N ARG A 214 -55.84 22.28 -16.42
CA ARG A 214 -57.22 22.37 -16.92
C ARG A 214 -58.18 21.79 -15.89
N LYS A 215 -59.02 22.65 -15.31
CA LYS A 215 -60.48 22.44 -15.27
C LYS A 215 -61.20 23.76 -15.00
N GLU A 216 -62.06 24.13 -15.95
CA GLU A 216 -62.97 25.28 -16.01
C GLU A 216 -64.28 25.06 -15.19
N PRO A 217 -65.40 25.80 -15.40
CA PRO A 217 -65.68 27.23 -15.13
C PRO A 217 -67.00 27.43 -14.31
N HIS A 218 -67.30 28.66 -13.85
CA HIS A 218 -68.59 29.37 -14.01
C HIS A 218 -68.71 30.63 -13.11
N PRO A 219 -69.55 31.64 -13.45
CA PRO A 219 -69.42 33.03 -13.00
C PRO A 219 -70.52 33.56 -12.04
N SER A 220 -70.25 34.76 -11.51
CA SER A 220 -71.14 35.82 -10.98
C SER A 220 -71.68 35.73 -9.54
N THR A 221 -71.30 36.74 -8.72
CA THR A 221 -72.12 37.66 -7.88
C THR A 221 -71.16 38.33 -6.89
N ASP A 222 -70.80 39.60 -7.02
CA ASP A 222 -71.51 40.85 -6.67
C ASP A 222 -71.06 41.42 -5.30
N THR A 223 -71.10 42.76 -5.23
CA THR A 223 -70.96 43.70 -4.10
C THR A 223 -69.58 44.31 -3.73
N PRO A 224 -69.59 45.59 -3.29
CA PRO A 224 -68.47 46.52 -3.43
C PRO A 224 -67.74 46.86 -2.11
N LYS A 225 -66.56 47.48 -2.26
CA LYS A 225 -65.74 48.14 -1.22
C LYS A 225 -66.52 49.23 -0.46
N PRO A 226 -66.13 49.55 0.79
CA PRO A 226 -64.94 50.39 1.05
C PRO A 226 -63.73 49.64 1.62
#